data_AF-A0A7S2QNV4-F1
#
_entry.id   AF-A0A7S2QNV4-F1
#
_cell.length_a   1.000
_cell.length_b   1.000
_cell.length_c   1.000
_cell.angle_alpha   90.00
_cell.angle_beta   90.00
_cell.angle_gamma   90.00
#
_symmetry.space_group_name_H-M   'P 1'
#
loop_
_entity.id
_entity.type
_entity.pdbx_description
1 polymer ?
#
loop_
_entity_poly.entity_id
_entity_poly.type
_entity_poly.pdbx_seq_one_letter_code
_entity_poly.pdbx_strand_id
1 'polypeptide(L)'
;AADAKAALEAEGFECEVVSGGGTGTFDLDAASGVFTEVQPGSYVFGDADYGRNLGQDNKPVADWTQSLLVAATVISVNAQRRRVVLDAGMKAVSFDSSPPLVRGWRPEDAAVACGGDEHTLLHVAA
;
A
#
# COMPACT_ATOMS: atom_id res chain seq x y z
N ALA A 1 3.70 7.60 22.39
CA ALA A 1 4.98 6.93 22.69
C ALA A 1 5.74 7.66 23.79
N ALA A 2 6.09 8.94 23.60
CA ALA A 2 6.81 9.75 24.60
C ALA A 2 6.11 9.77 25.97
N ASP A 3 4.81 10.09 26.01
CA ASP A 3 4.06 10.15 27.27
C ASP A 3 4.04 8.80 28.02
N ALA A 4 3.93 7.70 27.28
CA ALA A 4 3.95 6.35 27.86
C ALA A 4 5.33 6.00 28.43
N LYS A 5 6.42 6.35 27.72
CA LYS A 5 7.79 6.21 28.22
C LYS A 5 7.98 7.02 29.51
N ALA A 6 7.58 8.30 29.49
CA ALA A 6 7.71 9.19 30.65
C ALA A 6 6.92 8.67 31.86
N ALA A 7 5.73 8.10 31.64
CA ALA A 7 4.92 7.51 32.70
C ALA A 7 5.60 6.28 33.35
N LEU A 8 6.28 5.44 32.58
CA LEU A 8 7.06 4.33 33.11
C LEU A 8 8.27 4.81 33.92
N GLU A 9 9.01 5.79 33.39
CA GLU A 9 10.20 6.36 34.04
C GLU A 9 9.83 7.07 35.35
N ALA A 10 8.67 7.71 35.42
CA ALA A 10 8.16 8.36 36.64
C ALA A 10 7.90 7.38 37.78
N GLU A 11 7.54 6.12 37.47
CA GLU A 11 7.36 5.04 38.45
C GLU A 11 8.65 4.26 38.73
N GLY A 12 9.79 4.72 38.20
CA GLY A 12 11.10 4.10 38.40
C GLY A 12 11.37 2.87 37.53
N PHE A 13 10.57 2.64 36.47
CA PHE A 13 10.82 1.59 35.49
C PHE A 13 11.65 2.13 34.32
N GLU A 14 12.76 1.45 34.00
CA GLU A 14 13.56 1.76 32.82
C GLU A 14 12.82 1.33 31.53
N CYS A 15 12.77 2.22 30.55
CA CYS A 15 12.17 1.98 29.24
C CYS A 15 13.23 2.21 28.15
N GLU A 16 14.10 1.22 27.97
CA GLU A 16 15.23 1.28 27.05
C GLU A 16 14.82 1.25 25.57
N VAL A 17 13.70 0.56 25.27
CA VAL A 17 13.24 0.35 23.91
C VAL A 17 11.85 0.94 23.72
N VAL A 18 11.75 1.85 22.76
CA VAL A 18 10.50 2.32 22.19
C VAL A 18 10.51 1.96 20.71
N SER A 19 9.76 0.91 20.36
CA SER A 19 9.72 0.37 19.00
C SER A 19 8.35 0.57 18.36
N GLY A 20 8.34 0.86 17.06
CA GLY A 20 7.12 1.05 16.27
C GLY A 20 7.41 1.72 14.94
N GLY A 21 6.46 2.48 14.40
CA GLY A 21 6.61 3.18 13.12
C GLY A 21 6.50 2.26 11.90
N GLY A 22 5.65 2.64 10.96
CA GLY A 22 5.37 1.86 9.75
C GLY A 22 6.04 2.46 8.51
N THR A 23 5.94 1.78 7.36
CA THR A 23 6.46 2.27 6.07
C THR A 23 6.00 3.70 5.72
N GLY A 24 4.82 4.12 6.19
CA GLY A 24 4.28 5.45 5.91
C GLY A 24 4.78 6.57 6.83
N THR A 25 5.47 6.23 7.92
CA THR A 25 5.87 7.20 8.96
C THR A 25 7.29 6.98 9.48
N PHE A 26 8.01 5.95 9.01
CA PHE A 26 9.29 5.53 9.59
C PHE A 26 10.34 6.64 9.60
N ASP A 27 10.32 7.54 8.62
CA ASP A 27 11.21 8.70 8.53
C ASP A 27 10.94 9.71 9.65
N LEU A 28 9.66 10.01 9.88
CA LEU A 28 9.20 10.87 10.98
C LEU A 28 9.48 10.24 12.34
N ASP A 29 9.19 8.95 12.47
CA ASP A 29 9.36 8.21 13.72
C ASP A 29 10.84 8.07 14.08
N ALA A 30 11.71 7.78 13.11
CA ALA A 30 13.16 7.73 13.30
C ALA A 30 13.74 9.10 13.67
N ALA A 31 13.19 10.19 13.15
CA ALA A 31 13.62 11.56 13.46
C ALA A 31 13.05 12.11 14.77
N SER A 32 12.09 11.42 15.40
CA SER A 32 11.34 11.92 16.56
C SER A 32 12.17 12.09 17.84
N GLY A 33 13.30 11.38 17.96
CA GLY A 33 14.05 11.25 19.21
C GLY A 33 13.32 10.44 20.31
N VAL A 34 12.16 9.86 19.99
CA VAL A 34 11.35 9.04 20.91
C VAL A 34 11.55 7.56 20.62
N PHE A 35 11.45 7.16 19.35
CA PHE A 35 11.65 5.78 18.92
C PHE A 35 13.14 5.42 18.91
N THR A 36 13.47 4.27 19.48
CA THR A 36 14.81 3.68 19.45
C THR A 36 14.96 2.67 18.32
N GLU A 37 13.84 2.15 17.82
CA GLU A 37 13.75 1.23 16.69
C GLU A 37 12.52 1.59 15.84
N VAL A 38 12.66 1.56 14.51
CA VAL A 38 11.54 1.68 13.57
C VAL A 38 11.25 0.35 12.87
N GLN A 39 9.98 0.08 12.55
CA GLN A 39 9.50 -1.21 12.05
C GLN A 39 8.80 -1.12 10.67
N PRO A 40 9.36 -0.43 9.65
CA PRO A 40 8.79 -0.46 8.31
C PRO A 40 8.91 -1.86 7.69
N GLY A 41 7.83 -2.32 7.06
CA GLY A 41 7.76 -3.64 6.44
C GLY A 41 7.46 -3.55 4.94
N SER A 42 6.31 -2.98 4.58
CA SER A 42 5.86 -2.91 3.19
C SER A 42 6.79 -2.13 2.26
N TYR A 43 7.73 -1.31 2.76
CA TYR A 43 8.62 -0.48 1.93
C TYR A 43 9.42 -1.29 0.89
N VAL A 44 9.70 -2.57 1.18
CA VAL A 44 10.42 -3.47 0.26
C VAL A 44 9.62 -3.76 -1.02
N PHE A 45 8.29 -3.76 -0.93
CA PHE A 45 7.38 -4.09 -2.03
C PHE A 45 6.57 -2.90 -2.52
N GLY A 46 6.09 -2.06 -1.60
CA GLY A 46 5.01 -1.12 -1.82
C GLY A 46 3.71 -1.80 -2.23
N ASP A 47 2.67 -0.99 -2.37
CA ASP A 47 1.41 -1.38 -2.99
C ASP A 47 0.68 -0.12 -3.49
N ALA A 48 -0.49 -0.33 -4.08
CA ALA A 48 -1.31 0.76 -4.61
C ALA A 48 -1.76 1.75 -3.52
N ASP A 49 -1.90 1.32 -2.26
CA ASP A 49 -2.33 2.16 -1.15
C ASP A 49 -1.19 3.04 -0.64
N TYR A 50 -0.04 2.42 -0.35
CA TYR A 50 1.18 3.15 -0.01
C TYR A 50 1.58 4.14 -1.11
N GLY A 51 1.38 3.79 -2.39
CA GLY A 51 1.66 4.68 -3.52
C GLY A 51 0.84 5.97 -3.55
N ARG A 52 -0.22 6.08 -2.72
CA ARG A 52 -1.02 7.30 -2.54
C ARG A 52 -0.53 8.18 -1.39
N ASN A 53 0.42 7.71 -0.58
CA ASN A 53 0.92 8.48 0.54
C ASN A 53 1.62 9.75 0.06
N LEU A 54 1.44 10.82 0.82
CA LEU A 54 2.10 12.10 0.60
C LEU A 54 3.17 12.29 1.69
N GLY A 55 4.33 12.79 1.29
CA GLY A 55 5.38 13.25 2.19
C GLY A 55 5.00 14.57 2.87
N GLN A 56 5.91 15.08 3.72
CA GLN A 56 5.70 16.32 4.48
C GLN A 56 5.46 17.56 3.61
N ASP A 57 5.93 17.54 2.36
CA ASP A 57 5.72 18.62 1.39
C ASP A 57 4.42 18.47 0.58
N ASN A 58 3.54 17.56 1.00
CA ASN A 58 2.28 17.21 0.36
C ASN A 58 2.44 16.72 -1.10
N LYS A 59 3.61 16.15 -1.43
CA LYS A 59 3.88 15.48 -2.70
C LYS A 59 3.94 13.96 -2.51
N PRO A 60 3.74 13.15 -3.56
CA PRO A 60 3.88 11.70 -3.47
C PRO A 60 5.24 11.29 -2.89
N VAL A 61 5.23 10.31 -1.99
CA VAL A 61 6.45 9.73 -1.43
C VAL A 61 7.31 9.15 -2.57
N ALA A 62 8.60 9.47 -2.57
CA ALA A 62 9.55 9.07 -3.62
C ALA A 62 10.73 8.24 -3.11
N ASP A 63 10.77 7.93 -1.80
CA ASP A 63 11.89 7.22 -1.16
C ASP A 63 11.96 5.74 -1.51
N TRP A 64 10.88 5.18 -2.04
CA TRP A 64 10.77 3.79 -2.46
C TRP A 64 9.83 3.67 -3.66
N THR A 65 9.90 2.53 -4.35
CA THR A 65 9.10 2.26 -5.56
C THR A 65 8.43 0.91 -5.46
N GLN A 66 7.22 0.78 -6.01
CA GLN A 66 6.51 -0.50 -6.06
C GLN A 66 7.32 -1.54 -6.84
N SER A 67 7.63 -2.66 -6.19
CA SER A 67 8.45 -3.76 -6.74
C SER A 67 7.70 -5.08 -6.85
N LEU A 68 6.55 -5.23 -6.18
CA LEU A 68 5.69 -6.41 -6.30
C LEU A 68 4.59 -6.21 -7.36
N LEU A 69 4.46 -7.19 -8.25
CA LEU A 69 3.43 -7.24 -9.29
C LEU A 69 2.81 -8.64 -9.35
N VAL A 70 1.53 -8.69 -9.72
CA VAL A 70 0.83 -9.93 -10.06
C VAL A 70 0.71 -10.01 -11.57
N ALA A 71 1.29 -11.05 -12.17
CA ALA A 71 1.11 -11.33 -13.59
C ALA A 71 -0.29 -11.90 -13.82
N ALA A 72 -0.97 -11.40 -14.86
CA ALA A 72 -2.31 -11.84 -15.22
C ALA A 72 -2.46 -11.89 -16.76
N THR A 73 -3.28 -12.82 -17.23
CA THR A 73 -3.60 -13.03 -18.65
C THR A 73 -5.00 -12.51 -18.95
N VAL A 74 -5.16 -11.85 -20.10
CA VAL A 74 -6.49 -11.55 -20.64
C VAL A 74 -7.12 -12.85 -21.14
N ILE A 75 -8.22 -13.27 -20.51
CA ILE A 75 -8.95 -14.50 -20.88
C ILE A 75 -10.27 -14.22 -21.61
N SER A 76 -10.77 -12.98 -21.58
CA SER A 76 -11.97 -12.60 -22.32
C SER A 76 -11.99 -11.11 -22.65
N VAL A 77 -12.48 -10.78 -23.85
CA VAL A 77 -12.66 -9.40 -24.31
C VAL A 77 -14.08 -9.22 -24.86
N ASN A 78 -14.80 -8.23 -24.33
CA ASN A 78 -16.07 -7.78 -24.87
C ASN A 78 -15.93 -6.30 -25.30
N ALA A 79 -15.64 -6.09 -26.58
CA ALA A 79 -15.42 -4.76 -27.14
C ALA A 79 -16.68 -3.87 -27.07
N GLN A 80 -17.86 -4.44 -27.33
CA GLN A 80 -19.14 -3.72 -27.30
C GLN A 80 -19.44 -3.11 -25.93
N ARG A 81 -19.04 -3.81 -24.85
CA ARG A 81 -19.19 -3.36 -23.46
C ARG A 81 -17.91 -2.77 -22.87
N ARG A 82 -16.85 -2.61 -23.68
CA ARG A 82 -15.53 -2.12 -23.26
C ARG A 82 -15.01 -2.85 -22.01
N ARG A 83 -15.19 -4.17 -21.96
CA ARG A 83 -14.84 -4.98 -20.79
C ARG A 83 -13.78 -6.02 -21.13
N VAL A 84 -12.74 -6.10 -20.31
CA VAL A 84 -11.70 -7.13 -20.35
C VAL A 84 -11.76 -7.94 -19.05
N VAL A 85 -11.53 -9.24 -19.13
CA VAL A 85 -11.46 -10.13 -17.96
C VAL A 85 -10.06 -10.71 -17.86
N LEU A 86 -9.45 -10.59 -16.68
CA LEU A 86 -8.17 -11.17 -16.32
C LEU A 86 -8.36 -12.44 -15.46
N ASP A 87 -7.39 -13.34 -15.46
CA ASP A 87 -7.35 -14.59 -14.67
C ASP A 87 -6.78 -14.45 -13.24
N ALA A 88 -6.63 -13.21 -12.75
CA ALA A 88 -6.16 -12.92 -11.40
C ALA A 88 -7.28 -12.28 -10.58
N GLY A 89 -8.00 -13.08 -9.79
CA GLY A 89 -9.04 -12.61 -8.85
C GLY A 89 -8.55 -12.50 -7.41
N MET A 90 -9.48 -12.56 -6.45
CA MET A 90 -9.18 -12.45 -5.01
C MET A 90 -8.19 -13.51 -4.49
N LYS A 91 -8.08 -14.66 -5.15
CA LYS A 91 -7.07 -15.69 -4.80
C LYS A 91 -5.66 -15.33 -5.24
N ALA A 92 -5.51 -14.39 -6.17
CA ALA A 92 -4.21 -13.91 -6.66
C ALA A 92 -3.83 -12.56 -6.04
N VAL A 93 -4.81 -11.66 -5.85
CA VAL A 93 -4.60 -10.32 -5.27
C VAL A 93 -5.83 -9.90 -4.46
N SER A 94 -5.60 -9.45 -3.23
CA SER A 94 -6.70 -8.96 -2.38
C SER A 94 -7.26 -7.62 -2.90
N PHE A 95 -8.54 -7.40 -2.65
CA PHE A 95 -9.27 -6.16 -2.94
C PHE A 95 -9.61 -5.36 -1.65
N ASP A 96 -9.08 -5.78 -0.50
CA ASP A 96 -9.44 -5.22 0.82
C ASP A 96 -9.04 -3.74 0.97
N SER A 97 -7.97 -3.32 0.29
CA SER A 97 -7.39 -1.97 0.37
C SER A 97 -7.55 -1.19 -0.94
N SER A 98 -8.74 -1.30 -1.54
CA SER A 98 -9.11 -0.82 -2.89
C SER A 98 -8.70 -1.79 -4.01
N PRO A 99 -9.31 -1.68 -5.22
CA PRO A 99 -8.92 -2.48 -6.37
C PRO A 99 -7.43 -2.33 -6.72
N PRO A 100 -6.78 -3.41 -7.21
CA PRO A 100 -5.42 -3.33 -7.70
C PRO A 100 -5.32 -2.41 -8.91
N LEU A 101 -4.14 -1.85 -9.14
CA LEU A 101 -3.86 -1.00 -10.29
C LEU A 101 -3.26 -1.83 -11.43
N VAL A 102 -3.59 -1.46 -12.68
CA VAL A 102 -2.93 -2.01 -13.86
C VAL A 102 -1.63 -1.25 -14.08
N ARG A 103 -0.48 -1.93 -14.03
CA ARG A 103 0.83 -1.29 -14.17
C ARG A 103 0.94 -0.57 -15.52
N GLY A 104 1.26 0.72 -15.46
CA GLY A 104 1.43 1.56 -16.66
C GLY A 104 0.14 2.19 -17.18
N TRP A 105 -1.00 1.90 -16.56
CA TRP A 105 -2.27 2.57 -16.80
C TRP A 105 -2.54 3.57 -15.69
N ARG A 106 -3.28 4.62 -16.01
CA ARG A 106 -3.79 5.60 -15.06
C ARG A 106 -5.22 5.20 -14.64
N PRO A 107 -5.70 5.65 -13.47
CA PRO A 107 -7.06 5.35 -13.03
C PRO A 107 -8.16 5.76 -14.03
N GLU A 108 -7.90 6.79 -14.84
CA GLU A 108 -8.80 7.21 -15.91
C GLU A 108 -8.81 6.30 -17.14
N ASP A 109 -7.82 5.41 -17.32
CA ASP A 109 -7.73 4.53 -18.49
C ASP A 109 -8.66 3.31 -18.35
N ALA A 110 -8.89 2.83 -17.12
CA ALA A 110 -9.90 1.80 -16.82
C ALA A 110 -10.30 1.76 -15.34
N ALA A 111 -11.59 1.49 -15.09
CA ALA A 111 -12.04 1.10 -13.77
C ALA A 111 -11.82 -0.40 -13.53
N VAL A 112 -11.11 -0.73 -12.44
CA VAL A 112 -10.83 -2.12 -12.02
C VAL A 112 -11.89 -2.56 -11.02
N ALA A 113 -12.48 -3.73 -11.24
CA ALA A 113 -13.51 -4.30 -10.36
C ALA A 113 -13.25 -5.78 -10.08
N CYS A 114 -13.70 -6.25 -8.91
CA CYS A 114 -13.62 -7.65 -8.53
C CYS A 114 -14.57 -8.48 -9.41
N GLY A 115 -14.02 -9.52 -10.06
CA GLY A 115 -14.78 -10.51 -10.83
C GLY A 115 -15.01 -11.82 -10.06
N GLY A 116 -14.69 -11.83 -8.76
CA GLY A 116 -14.75 -13.00 -7.89
C GLY A 116 -13.37 -13.61 -7.60
N ASP A 117 -13.38 -14.88 -7.21
CA ASP A 117 -12.19 -15.62 -6.76
C ASP A 117 -11.05 -15.63 -7.77
N GLU A 118 -11.36 -15.89 -9.04
CA GLU A 118 -10.38 -16.19 -10.10
C GLU A 118 -10.31 -15.09 -11.16
N HIS A 119 -11.09 -14.01 -11.03
CA HIS A 119 -11.22 -13.02 -12.10
C HIS A 119 -11.15 -11.57 -11.62
N THR A 120 -10.50 -10.74 -12.43
CA THR A 120 -10.57 -9.26 -12.34
C THR A 120 -11.23 -8.71 -13.59
N LEU A 121 -12.10 -7.72 -13.42
CA LEU A 121 -12.78 -7.02 -14.51
C LEU A 121 -12.12 -5.66 -14.74
N LEU A 122 -11.78 -5.36 -15.99
CA LEU A 122 -11.38 -4.02 -16.42
C LEU A 122 -12.48 -3.41 -17.28
N HIS A 123 -12.99 -2.24 -16.89
CA HIS A 123 -13.91 -1.43 -17.67
C HIS A 123 -13.13 -0.28 -18.33
N VAL A 124 -12.78 -0.44 -19.60
CA VAL A 124 -11.90 0.46 -20.33
C VAL A 124 -12.63 1.77 -20.66
N ALA A 125 -12.04 2.89 -20.27
CA ALA A 125 -12.59 4.23 -20.44
C ALA A 125 -12.70 4.63 -21.91
N ALA A 126 -13.55 5.63 -22.19
CA ALA A 126 -14.09 6.03 -23.50
C ALA A 126 -13.04 6.38 -24.56
#